data_AF-U7Q9Z0-F1
#
_entry.id   AF-U7Q9Z0-F1
#
_cell.length_a   1.000
_cell.length_b   1.000
_cell.length_c   1.000
_cell.angle_alpha   90.00
_cell.angle_beta   90.00
_cell.angle_gamma   90.00
#
_symmetry.space_group_name_H-M   'P 1'
#
loop_
_entity.id
_entity.type
_entity.pdbx_description
1 polymer ?
#
loop_
_entity_poly.entity_id
_entity_poly.type
_entity_poly.pdbx_seq_one_letter_code
_entity_poly.pdbx_strand_id
1 'polypeptide(L)'
;MIFEDNLWCCIFTAARGHKRSPGFKIRGTSDPRDHTPGCTKEACGFRDLYAEYRSQNIAVLGVSTDDAKSHAKFVSKHQLPFPLLSDEGGKVASLYGSYGLKKFMGREFMGVYRHTFVIDADGQLVKIYRKVKPADHAAEVLKLFTPE
;
A
#
# COMPACT_ATOMS: atom_id res chain seq x y z
N MET A 1 5.08 -20.87 3.79
CA MET A 1 5.84 -20.33 2.65
C MET A 1 6.62 -19.14 3.18
N ILE A 2 7.94 -19.25 3.19
CA ILE A 2 8.90 -18.23 3.65
C ILE A 2 9.57 -17.69 2.39
N PHE A 3 10.01 -16.43 2.40
CA PHE A 3 11.01 -15.94 1.46
C PHE A 3 12.10 -15.29 2.30
N GLU A 4 13.35 -15.64 2.04
CA GLU A 4 14.52 -14.93 2.54
C GLU A 4 14.73 -13.67 1.67
N ASP A 5 15.41 -12.66 2.25
CA ASP A 5 15.90 -11.41 1.63
C ASP A 5 14.91 -10.24 1.28
N ASN A 6 15.06 -9.13 2.05
CA ASN A 6 14.91 -7.69 1.71
C ASN A 6 13.55 -7.01 1.42
N LEU A 7 13.40 -5.73 1.83
CA LEU A 7 12.49 -5.31 2.92
C LEU A 7 11.49 -4.14 2.73
N TRP A 8 10.53 -4.03 3.68
CA TRP A 8 9.13 -3.65 3.45
C TRP A 8 8.83 -2.13 3.34
N CYS A 9 7.54 -1.79 3.16
CA CYS A 9 6.99 -0.45 3.29
C CYS A 9 5.43 -0.47 3.34
N CYS A 10 4.67 0.43 2.70
CA CYS A 10 3.26 0.16 2.35
C CYS A 10 2.86 0.87 1.06
N ILE A 11 2.82 0.18 -0.07
CA ILE A 11 4.09 -0.24 -0.72
C ILE A 11 4.97 -1.18 0.12
N PHE A 12 4.48 -2.35 0.55
CA PHE A 12 5.30 -3.36 1.25
C PHE A 12 6.48 -3.86 0.36
N THR A 13 7.37 -4.75 0.84
CA THR A 13 8.51 -5.41 0.13
C THR A 13 9.07 -6.51 1.06
N ALA A 14 9.58 -7.67 0.63
CA ALA A 14 9.64 -8.89 1.47
C ALA A 14 8.28 -9.40 1.97
N ALA A 15 8.27 -10.56 2.65
CA ALA A 15 7.15 -11.48 2.52
C ALA A 15 6.82 -12.43 3.70
N ARG A 16 5.51 -12.72 3.78
CA ARG A 16 4.79 -13.94 4.26
C ARG A 16 4.84 -14.38 5.74
N GLY A 17 3.65 -14.35 6.34
CA GLY A 17 3.15 -15.19 7.46
C GLY A 17 1.61 -15.34 7.36
N HIS A 18 0.96 -16.34 7.97
CA HIS A 18 -0.39 -16.79 7.54
C HIS A 18 -1.39 -17.06 8.68
N LYS A 19 -2.63 -16.48 8.66
CA LYS A 19 -3.95 -17.12 8.95
C LYS A 19 -5.17 -16.16 9.00
N ARG A 20 -6.30 -16.62 8.42
CA ARG A 20 -7.59 -15.92 8.20
C ARG A 20 -8.46 -15.71 9.47
N SER A 21 -9.36 -14.73 9.42
CA SER A 21 -10.61 -14.63 10.23
C SER A 21 -11.65 -13.76 9.47
N PRO A 22 -12.98 -13.93 9.62
CA PRO A 22 -13.94 -13.45 8.62
C PRO A 22 -14.69 -12.14 8.95
N GLY A 23 -14.90 -11.32 7.92
CA GLY A 23 -16.24 -10.83 7.53
C GLY A 23 -16.91 -9.69 8.31
N PHE A 24 -16.76 -8.45 7.79
CA PHE A 24 -17.85 -7.45 7.81
C PHE A 24 -17.76 -6.58 6.55
N LYS A 25 -18.90 -6.19 5.95
CA LYS A 25 -18.93 -5.49 4.66
C LYS A 25 -19.86 -4.28 4.68
N ILE A 26 -19.28 -3.09 4.82
CA ILE A 26 -20.01 -1.81 4.75
C ILE A 26 -19.74 -1.17 3.38
N ARG A 27 -20.81 -0.77 2.68
CA ARG A 27 -20.73 -0.31 1.28
C ARG A 27 -21.09 1.18 1.22
N GLY A 28 -20.09 2.06 1.05
CA GLY A 28 -20.34 3.46 0.67
C GLY A 28 -19.59 4.54 1.47
N THR A 29 -18.26 4.52 1.48
CA THR A 29 -17.41 5.65 1.93
C THR A 29 -16.13 5.75 1.09
N SER A 30 -15.43 6.89 1.18
CA SER A 30 -14.25 7.28 0.40
C SER A 30 -12.95 6.58 0.83
N ASP A 31 -13.02 5.26 1.05
CA ASP A 31 -11.88 4.45 1.48
C ASP A 31 -10.91 4.11 0.32
N PRO A 32 -9.58 4.09 0.55
CA PRO A 32 -8.60 3.64 -0.43
C PRO A 32 -8.88 2.22 -0.90
N ARG A 33 -9.29 2.08 -2.15
CA ARG A 33 -9.65 0.81 -2.80
C ARG A 33 -9.19 0.78 -4.24
N ASP A 34 -9.01 -0.41 -4.79
CA ASP A 34 -8.76 -0.64 -6.21
C ASP A 34 -9.74 0.15 -7.09
N HIS A 35 -9.25 0.60 -8.25
CA HIS A 35 -10.02 1.37 -9.25
C HIS A 35 -10.61 2.71 -8.77
N THR A 36 -10.37 3.17 -7.54
CA THR A 36 -10.72 4.54 -7.11
C THR A 36 -9.73 5.57 -7.69
N PRO A 37 -10.15 6.82 -7.99
CA PRO A 37 -9.25 7.81 -8.62
C PRO A 37 -7.96 8.06 -7.84
N GLY A 38 -8.06 8.16 -6.50
CA GLY A 38 -6.90 8.38 -5.62
C GLY A 38 -5.91 7.22 -5.65
N CYS A 39 -6.36 5.98 -5.46
CA CYS A 39 -5.47 4.81 -5.52
C CYS A 39 -4.92 4.56 -6.92
N THR A 40 -5.72 4.84 -7.95
CA THR A 40 -5.28 4.76 -9.35
C THR A 40 -4.17 5.76 -9.63
N LYS A 41 -4.29 7.01 -9.17
CA LYS A 41 -3.26 8.04 -9.37
C LYS A 41 -1.96 7.68 -8.64
N GLU A 42 -2.04 7.19 -7.40
CA GLU A 42 -0.88 6.75 -6.63
C GLU A 42 -0.19 5.54 -7.27
N ALA A 43 -0.93 4.45 -7.55
CA ALA A 43 -0.36 3.24 -8.13
C ALA A 43 0.26 3.49 -9.52
N CYS A 44 -0.36 4.31 -10.37
CA CYS A 44 0.25 4.75 -11.62
C CYS A 44 1.51 5.58 -11.38
N GLY A 45 1.54 6.50 -10.41
CA GLY A 45 2.74 7.28 -10.09
C GLY A 45 3.94 6.41 -9.70
N PHE A 46 3.73 5.35 -8.91
CA PHE A 46 4.79 4.40 -8.57
C PHE A 46 5.17 3.46 -9.73
N ARG A 47 4.26 3.17 -10.65
CA ARG A 47 4.57 2.46 -11.91
C ARG A 47 5.47 3.33 -12.79
N ASP A 48 5.10 4.60 -12.94
CA ASP A 48 5.74 5.54 -13.84
C ASP A 48 7.18 5.88 -13.40
N LEU A 49 7.50 5.69 -12.10
CA LEU A 49 8.84 5.83 -11.50
C LEU A 49 9.48 4.47 -11.10
N TYR A 50 8.93 3.34 -11.54
CA TYR A 50 9.37 2.03 -11.04
C TYR A 50 10.80 1.67 -11.45
N ALA A 51 11.29 2.19 -12.58
CA ALA A 51 12.66 1.95 -13.03
C ALA A 51 13.69 2.59 -12.08
N GLU A 52 13.38 3.77 -11.57
CA GLU A 52 14.17 4.54 -10.62
C GLU A 52 14.15 3.92 -9.22
N TYR A 53 13.00 3.39 -8.77
CA TYR A 53 12.95 2.56 -7.57
C TYR A 53 13.84 1.32 -7.73
N ARG A 54 13.74 0.62 -8.87
CA ARG A 54 14.53 -0.58 -9.15
C ARG A 54 16.03 -0.32 -9.28
N SER A 55 16.48 0.81 -9.83
CA SER A 55 17.90 1.16 -9.90
C SER A 55 18.51 1.45 -8.53
N GLN A 56 17.70 1.96 -7.60
CA GLN A 56 18.05 2.16 -6.19
C GLN A 56 17.92 0.88 -5.34
N ASN A 57 17.68 -0.29 -5.96
CA ASN A 57 17.39 -1.58 -5.31
C ASN A 57 16.15 -1.59 -4.39
N ILE A 58 15.22 -0.65 -4.60
CA ILE A 58 13.96 -0.56 -3.86
C ILE A 58 12.90 -1.38 -4.60
N ALA A 59 12.18 -2.22 -3.86
CA ALA A 59 10.99 -2.90 -4.35
C ALA A 59 9.71 -2.19 -3.86
N VAL A 60 8.58 -2.57 -4.45
CA VAL A 60 7.28 -1.93 -4.24
C VAL A 60 6.20 -3.02 -4.12
N LEU A 61 5.26 -2.93 -3.17
CA LEU A 61 4.08 -3.83 -3.05
C LEU A 61 2.83 -3.07 -2.56
N GLY A 62 1.88 -2.70 -3.43
CA GLY A 62 0.65 -2.05 -2.93
C GLY A 62 -0.15 -2.97 -1.99
N VAL A 63 -0.86 -2.43 -0.99
CA VAL A 63 -1.69 -3.23 -0.06
C VAL A 63 -3.03 -2.56 0.18
N SER A 64 -4.11 -3.33 0.11
CA SER A 64 -5.45 -2.91 0.55
C SER A 64 -6.24 -4.10 1.09
N THR A 65 -7.46 -3.86 1.54
CA THR A 65 -8.41 -4.91 1.95
C THR A 65 -9.20 -5.50 0.78
N ASP A 66 -8.87 -5.15 -0.46
CA ASP A 66 -9.51 -5.70 -1.67
C ASP A 66 -8.99 -7.12 -1.95
N ASP A 67 -9.83 -7.97 -2.55
CA ASP A 67 -9.47 -9.37 -2.80
C ASP A 67 -8.47 -9.54 -3.96
N ALA A 68 -7.83 -10.71 -4.01
CA ALA A 68 -6.83 -11.03 -5.05
C ALA A 68 -7.38 -10.98 -6.49
N LYS A 69 -8.70 -11.12 -6.70
CA LYS A 69 -9.35 -11.02 -8.01
C LYS A 69 -9.57 -9.56 -8.42
N SER A 70 -9.79 -8.66 -7.46
CA SER A 70 -9.73 -7.22 -7.66
C SER A 70 -8.32 -6.80 -8.05
N HIS A 71 -7.32 -7.19 -7.25
CA HIS A 71 -5.91 -6.88 -7.53
C HIS A 71 -5.45 -7.36 -8.90
N ALA A 72 -5.76 -8.60 -9.31
CA ALA A 72 -5.40 -9.11 -10.63
C ALA A 72 -5.96 -8.24 -11.77
N LYS A 73 -7.20 -7.75 -11.64
CA LYS A 73 -7.81 -6.82 -12.59
C LYS A 73 -7.16 -5.44 -12.55
N PHE A 74 -6.82 -4.92 -11.37
CA PHE A 74 -6.21 -3.60 -11.20
C PHE A 74 -4.78 -3.57 -11.74
N VAL A 75 -3.96 -4.58 -11.41
CA VAL A 75 -2.62 -4.80 -11.97
C VAL A 75 -2.66 -4.90 -13.49
N SER A 76 -3.53 -5.76 -14.04
CA SER A 76 -3.66 -5.94 -15.49
C SER A 76 -4.12 -4.67 -16.20
N LYS A 77 -5.16 -3.99 -15.67
CA LYS A 77 -5.73 -2.77 -16.27
C LYS A 77 -4.75 -1.60 -16.29
N HIS A 78 -3.93 -1.47 -15.24
CA HIS A 78 -3.00 -0.33 -15.08
C HIS A 78 -1.55 -0.68 -15.38
N GLN A 79 -1.27 -1.93 -15.78
CA GLN A 79 0.07 -2.44 -16.12
C GLN A 79 1.07 -2.21 -14.98
N LEU A 80 0.66 -2.56 -13.76
CA LEU A 80 1.49 -2.35 -12.57
C LEU A 80 2.65 -3.37 -12.56
N PRO A 81 3.92 -2.96 -12.54
CA PRO A 81 5.09 -3.83 -12.60
C PRO A 81 5.48 -4.39 -11.21
N PHE A 82 4.63 -4.15 -10.21
CA PHE A 82 4.82 -4.53 -8.82
C PHE A 82 3.58 -5.28 -8.29
N PRO A 83 3.76 -6.24 -7.36
CA PRO A 83 2.65 -6.95 -6.74
C PRO A 83 1.71 -6.06 -5.91
N LEU A 84 0.48 -6.57 -5.70
CA LEU A 84 -0.45 -6.06 -4.69
C LEU A 84 -0.78 -7.19 -3.70
N LEU A 85 -0.74 -6.91 -2.39
CA LEU A 85 -1.09 -7.88 -1.35
C LEU A 85 -2.49 -7.61 -0.79
N SER A 86 -3.32 -8.65 -0.80
CA SER A 86 -4.67 -8.65 -0.25
C SER A 86 -4.63 -8.87 1.27
N ASP A 87 -4.97 -7.85 2.06
CA ASP A 87 -5.17 -7.90 3.52
C ASP A 87 -6.66 -8.03 3.84
N GLU A 88 -7.28 -9.15 3.43
CA GLU A 88 -8.68 -9.45 3.73
C GLU A 88 -8.94 -9.39 5.25
N GLY A 89 -9.72 -8.40 5.69
CA GLY A 89 -10.02 -8.15 7.10
C GLY A 89 -9.12 -7.13 7.78
N GLY A 90 -8.18 -6.50 7.08
CA GLY A 90 -7.42 -5.34 7.57
C GLY A 90 -6.46 -5.65 8.72
N LYS A 91 -5.96 -6.89 8.83
CA LYS A 91 -5.11 -7.32 9.95
C LYS A 91 -3.74 -6.65 9.88
N VAL A 92 -3.11 -6.65 8.71
CA VAL A 92 -1.82 -5.96 8.50
C VAL A 92 -2.01 -4.45 8.63
N ALA A 93 -3.03 -3.88 8.01
CA ALA A 93 -3.35 -2.46 8.13
C ALA A 93 -3.57 -2.04 9.60
N SER A 94 -4.19 -2.88 10.43
CA SER A 94 -4.37 -2.62 11.86
C SER A 94 -3.03 -2.62 12.63
N LEU A 95 -2.15 -3.59 12.39
CA LEU A 95 -0.82 -3.66 13.02
C LEU A 95 0.03 -2.41 12.71
N TYR A 96 -0.10 -1.87 11.50
CA TYR A 96 0.61 -0.67 11.05
C TYR A 96 -0.16 0.64 11.38
N GLY A 97 -1.18 0.60 12.23
CA GLY A 97 -1.98 1.79 12.60
C GLY A 97 -2.69 2.47 11.43
N SER A 98 -2.82 1.75 10.30
CA SER A 98 -3.38 2.21 9.03
C SER A 98 -4.81 1.71 8.81
N TYR A 99 -5.45 1.16 9.84
CA TYR A 99 -6.87 0.84 9.87
C TYR A 99 -7.48 1.43 11.14
N GLY A 100 -8.60 2.12 11.01
CA GLY A 100 -9.21 2.79 12.16
C GLY A 100 -10.51 3.51 11.87
N LEU A 101 -11.03 4.17 12.91
CA LEU A 101 -12.31 4.83 12.90
C LEU A 101 -12.26 6.16 12.13
N LYS A 102 -12.98 6.24 11.02
CA LYS A 102 -13.15 7.44 10.21
C LYS A 102 -14.52 8.06 10.49
N LYS A 103 -14.55 9.39 10.62
CA LYS A 103 -15.79 10.17 10.67
C LYS A 103 -16.05 10.81 9.31
N PHE A 104 -17.23 10.61 8.73
CA PHE A 104 -17.66 11.29 7.51
C PHE A 104 -19.15 11.65 7.62
N MET A 105 -19.48 12.93 7.46
CA MET A 105 -20.85 13.47 7.55
C MET A 105 -21.61 12.98 8.80
N GLY A 106 -20.97 13.04 9.97
CA GLY A 106 -21.55 12.62 11.25
C GLY A 106 -21.67 11.11 11.46
N ARG A 107 -21.23 10.29 10.49
CA ARG A 107 -21.21 8.81 10.60
C ARG A 107 -19.80 8.30 10.84
N GLU A 108 -19.70 7.29 11.69
CA GLU A 108 -18.46 6.57 12.00
C GLU A 108 -18.40 5.23 11.26
N PHE A 109 -17.24 4.90 10.70
CA PHE A 109 -16.99 3.64 10.01
C PHE A 109 -15.51 3.28 10.14
N MET A 110 -15.19 1.99 10.14
CA MET A 110 -13.81 1.52 10.06
C MET A 110 -13.32 1.56 8.61
N GLY A 111 -12.10 2.05 8.37
CA GLY A 111 -11.50 2.12 7.04
C GLY A 111 -9.99 2.31 7.04
N VAL A 112 -9.38 2.14 5.86
CA VAL A 112 -7.92 2.15 5.66
C VAL A 112 -7.38 3.57 5.48
N TYR A 113 -6.37 3.97 6.23
CA TYR A 113 -5.65 5.22 6.01
C TYR A 113 -4.57 5.03 4.94
N ARG A 114 -4.44 5.99 4.00
CA ARG A 114 -3.37 6.00 3.01
C ARG A 114 -2.06 6.43 3.69
N HIS A 115 -1.21 5.45 3.97
CA HIS A 115 0.06 5.59 4.66
C HIS A 115 1.13 4.75 3.95
N THR A 116 2.38 5.18 4.04
CA THR A 116 3.55 4.55 3.39
C THR A 116 4.71 4.55 4.38
N PHE A 117 5.48 3.47 4.43
CA PHE A 117 6.33 3.12 5.57
C PHE A 117 7.73 2.68 5.14
N VAL A 118 8.65 3.53 4.68
CA VAL A 118 9.98 3.06 4.23
C VAL A 118 10.67 2.21 5.32
N ILE A 119 10.98 0.95 5.03
CA ILE A 119 11.73 0.04 5.90
C ILE A 119 13.01 -0.38 5.16
N ASP A 120 14.14 -0.44 5.88
CA ASP A 120 15.46 -0.78 5.33
C ASP A 120 15.74 -2.29 5.28
N ALA A 121 16.89 -2.67 4.71
CA ALA A 121 17.33 -4.05 4.56
C ALA A 121 17.57 -4.83 5.89
N ASP A 122 17.51 -4.19 7.06
CA ASP A 122 17.74 -4.82 8.37
C ASP A 122 16.45 -5.08 9.17
N GLY A 123 15.30 -4.55 8.72
CA GLY A 123 14.04 -4.66 9.47
C GLY A 123 13.44 -3.33 9.91
N GLN A 124 14.18 -2.22 9.79
CA GLN A 124 13.91 -1.02 10.57
C GLN A 124 13.07 0.00 9.80
N LEU A 125 12.09 0.56 10.49
CA LEU A 125 11.18 1.56 9.94
C LEU A 125 11.85 2.94 9.86
N VAL A 126 12.50 3.21 8.72
CA VAL A 126 13.22 4.46 8.41
C VAL A 126 12.29 5.67 8.35
N LYS A 127 11.10 5.54 7.73
CA LYS A 127 10.19 6.69 7.51
C LYS A 127 8.73 6.27 7.48
N ILE A 128 7.85 7.10 8.03
CA ILE A 128 6.40 7.00 7.83
C ILE A 128 5.88 8.28 7.17
N TYR A 129 5.19 8.13 6.05
CA TYR A 129 4.40 9.16 5.40
C TYR A 129 2.91 8.92 5.74
N ARG A 130 2.25 9.92 6.31
CA ARG A 130 0.84 9.88 6.70
C ARG A 130 0.07 11.00 6.00
N LYS A 131 -1.21 10.75 5.64
CA LYS A 131 -2.09 11.72 4.95
C LYS A 131 -1.53 12.20 3.59
N VAL A 132 -0.92 11.28 2.84
CA VAL A 132 -0.18 11.56 1.60
C VAL A 132 -1.07 12.04 0.45
N LYS A 133 -0.51 12.82 -0.48
CA LYS A 133 -1.18 13.28 -1.70
C LYS A 133 -0.87 12.33 -2.87
N PRO A 134 -1.85 11.57 -3.39
CA PRO A 134 -1.62 10.55 -4.43
C PRO A 134 -0.88 10.99 -5.69
N ALA A 135 -0.94 12.28 -6.06
CA ALA A 135 -0.35 12.79 -7.28
C ALA A 135 1.18 12.92 -7.22
N ASP A 136 1.71 13.26 -6.04
CA ASP A 136 3.10 13.69 -5.86
C ASP A 136 3.93 12.66 -5.08
N HIS A 137 3.24 11.79 -4.32
CA HIS A 137 3.81 10.89 -3.32
C HIS A 137 4.87 9.92 -3.86
N ALA A 138 4.71 9.44 -5.09
CA ALA A 138 5.70 8.56 -5.73
C ALA A 138 7.05 9.25 -5.97
N ALA A 139 7.06 10.56 -6.21
CA ALA A 139 8.29 11.34 -6.30
C ALA A 139 8.79 11.78 -4.90
N GLU A 140 7.87 12.05 -3.96
CA GLU A 140 8.19 12.41 -2.57
C GLU A 140 8.97 11.30 -1.85
N VAL A 141 8.58 10.03 -2.05
CA VAL A 141 9.28 8.88 -1.46
C VAL A 141 10.63 8.62 -2.15
N LEU A 142 10.72 8.77 -3.47
CA LEU A 142 11.96 8.53 -4.22
C LEU A 142 13.09 9.48 -3.80
N LYS A 143 12.75 10.74 -3.48
CA LYS A 143 13.68 11.75 -2.96
C LYS A 143 14.40 11.36 -1.67
N LEU A 144 13.90 10.38 -0.91
CA LEU A 144 14.59 9.87 0.28
C LEU A 144 15.89 9.13 -0.06
N PHE A 145 16.04 8.68 -1.32
CA PHE A 145 17.13 7.80 -1.78
C PHE A 145 18.02 8.44 -2.85
N THR A 146 17.66 9.62 -3.35
CA THR A 146 18.44 10.36 -4.35
C THR A 146 19.20 11.48 -3.62
N PRO A 147 20.55 11.54 -3.70
CA PRO A 147 21.31 12.65 -3.16
C PRO A 147 21.00 13.95 -3.91
N GLU A 148 21.12 15.10 -3.22
CA GLU A 148 20.99 16.45 -3.79
C GLU A 148 22.19 16.84 -4.67
#